data_AF-A0A843EBE4-F1
#
_entry.id   AF-A0A843EBE4-F1
#
_cell.length_a   1.000
_cell.length_b   1.000
_cell.length_c   1.000
_cell.angle_alpha   90.00
_cell.angle_beta   90.00
_cell.angle_gamma   90.00
#
_symmetry.space_group_name_H-M   'P 1'
#
loop_
_entity.id
_entity.type
_entity.pdbx_description
1 polymer ?
#
loop_
_entity_poly.entity_id
_entity_poly.type
_entity_poly.pdbx_seq_one_letter_code
_entity_poly.pdbx_strand_id
1 'polypeptide(L)'
;LNKVIATLCYGADAIRSVIKYYGKADTVIFVRYTLAVSYLNKAISVPLYKIVCFALPVSEYFFYLDVSPEKLLERVKKRNEKEEMFENYEAFVKVRQKAEPVLYNWHVIPADDSPEEIFAKIETILDELDSKLLGESKKLE
;
A
#
# COMPACT_ATOMS: atom_id res chain seq x y z
N LEU A 1 6.31 -8.30 23.78
CA LEU A 1 7.26 -7.17 23.83
C LEU A 1 7.86 -6.85 22.46
N ASN A 2 8.61 -7.76 21.82
CA ASN A 2 9.29 -7.50 20.54
C ASN A 2 8.38 -7.06 19.39
N LYS A 3 7.19 -7.68 19.22
CA LYS A 3 6.24 -7.28 18.17
C LYS A 3 5.72 -5.86 18.33
N VAL A 4 5.48 -5.42 19.57
CA VAL A 4 4.99 -4.08 19.87
C VAL A 4 6.08 -3.04 19.56
N ILE A 5 7.32 -3.31 20.00
CA ILE A 5 8.46 -2.44 19.71
C ILE A 5 8.66 -2.34 18.19
N ALA A 6 8.62 -3.45 17.46
CA ALA A 6 8.74 -3.46 16.00
C ALA A 6 7.65 -2.62 15.32
N THR A 7 6.38 -2.73 15.76
CA THR A 7 5.29 -1.90 15.24
C THR A 7 5.51 -0.41 15.52
N LEU A 8 5.97 -0.06 16.72
CA LEU A 8 6.27 1.34 17.07
C LEU A 8 7.44 1.90 16.26
N CYS A 9 8.53 1.15 16.12
CA CYS A 9 9.67 1.53 15.29
C CYS A 9 9.27 1.72 13.83
N TYR A 10 8.44 0.83 13.29
CA TYR A 10 7.91 0.97 11.93
C TYR A 10 7.06 2.24 11.76
N GLY A 11 6.16 2.51 12.70
CA GLY A 11 5.34 3.72 12.69
C GLY A 11 6.19 4.99 12.77
N ALA A 12 7.19 5.01 13.65
CA ALA A 12 8.13 6.13 13.77
C ALA A 12 8.95 6.36 12.49
N ASP A 13 9.36 5.28 11.81
CA ASP A 13 10.07 5.36 10.54
C ASP A 13 9.20 5.93 9.41
N ALA A 14 7.93 5.52 9.33
CA ALA A 14 6.97 6.09 8.40
C ALA A 14 6.77 7.60 8.64
N ILE A 15 6.57 8.01 9.91
CA ILE A 15 6.43 9.44 10.27
C ILE A 15 7.69 10.22 9.91
N ARG A 16 8.86 9.69 10.25
CA ARG A 16 10.15 10.32 9.91
C ARG A 16 10.30 10.49 8.40
N SER A 17 9.90 9.49 7.62
CA SER A 17 9.96 9.53 6.15
C SER A 17 9.04 10.60 5.57
N VAL A 18 7.82 10.74 6.10
CA VAL A 18 6.91 11.84 5.74
C VAL A 18 7.56 13.19 6.04
N ILE A 19 8.04 13.42 7.26
CA ILE A 19 8.68 14.69 7.65
C ILE A 19 9.90 15.01 6.77
N LYS A 20 10.66 13.98 6.39
CA LYS A 20 11.89 14.17 5.62
C LYS A 20 11.61 14.51 4.16
N TYR A 21 10.62 13.88 3.52
CA TYR A 21 10.46 13.90 2.06
C TYR A 21 9.19 14.61 1.58
N TYR A 22 8.12 14.68 2.38
CA TYR A 22 6.88 15.30 1.94
C TYR A 22 7.07 16.79 1.65
N GLY A 23 6.66 17.21 0.45
CA GLY A 23 6.81 18.59 -0.04
C GLY A 23 8.24 19.01 -0.39
N LYS A 24 9.20 18.07 -0.49
CA LYS A 24 10.62 18.38 -0.81
C LYS A 24 11.09 17.90 -2.19
N ALA A 25 10.22 17.24 -2.94
CA ALA A 25 10.45 16.82 -4.32
C ALA A 25 9.13 16.95 -5.07
N ASP A 26 9.20 17.05 -6.40
CA ASP A 26 8.03 17.15 -7.26
C ASP A 26 7.14 15.90 -7.15
N THR A 27 7.76 14.73 -6.97
CA THR A 27 7.06 13.46 -6.80
C THR A 27 7.77 12.60 -5.74
N VAL A 28 6.99 12.06 -4.81
CA VAL A 28 7.47 11.15 -3.77
C VAL A 28 6.59 9.90 -3.76
N ILE A 29 7.21 8.74 -3.94
CA ILE A 29 6.52 7.44 -3.93
C ILE A 29 6.81 6.76 -2.61
N PHE A 30 5.76 6.55 -1.81
CA PHE A 30 5.86 5.78 -0.57
C PHE A 30 5.48 4.33 -0.79
N VAL A 31 6.40 3.41 -0.47
CA VAL A 31 6.13 1.97 -0.48
C VAL A 31 5.79 1.53 0.94
N ARG A 32 4.62 0.90 1.13
CA ARG A 32 4.09 0.43 2.43
C ARG A 32 3.93 1.57 3.45
N TYR A 33 2.90 2.38 3.24
CA TYR A 33 2.62 3.57 4.02
C TYR A 33 1.46 3.35 5.03
N THR A 34 0.34 4.04 4.89
CA THR A 34 -0.82 3.95 5.78
C THR A 34 -1.39 2.53 5.89
N LEU A 35 -1.27 1.72 4.83
CA LEU A 35 -1.79 0.35 4.81
C LEU A 35 -1.11 -0.57 5.84
N ALA A 36 0.06 -0.21 6.38
CA ALA A 36 0.75 -1.02 7.38
C ALA A 36 -0.06 -1.24 8.68
N VAL A 37 -1.04 -0.38 8.98
CA VAL A 37 -1.94 -0.60 10.12
C VAL A 37 -2.81 -1.85 9.96
N SER A 38 -3.01 -2.33 8.73
CA SER A 38 -3.77 -3.57 8.45
C SER A 38 -3.12 -4.81 9.06
N TYR A 39 -1.83 -4.80 9.37
CA TYR A 39 -1.16 -5.92 10.03
C TYR A 39 -1.69 -6.18 11.46
N LEU A 40 -2.35 -5.19 12.08
CA LEU A 40 -3.00 -5.32 13.37
C LEU A 40 -4.26 -6.21 13.31
N ASN A 41 -4.98 -6.35 14.41
CA ASN A 41 -6.23 -7.09 14.43
C ASN A 41 -7.33 -6.31 13.68
N LYS A 42 -8.27 -7.03 13.06
CA LYS A 42 -9.34 -6.41 12.23
C LYS A 42 -10.21 -5.42 13.02
N ALA A 43 -10.41 -5.66 14.32
CA ALA A 43 -11.24 -4.81 15.17
C ALA A 43 -10.66 -3.39 15.36
N ILE A 44 -9.34 -3.23 15.27
CA ILE A 44 -8.65 -1.95 15.50
C ILE A 44 -8.15 -1.35 14.18
N SER A 45 -7.93 -2.16 13.14
CA SER A 45 -7.31 -1.70 11.89
C SER A 45 -8.10 -0.59 11.20
N VAL A 46 -9.44 -0.69 11.11
CA VAL A 46 -10.28 0.32 10.45
C VAL A 46 -10.29 1.67 11.17
N PRO A 47 -10.61 1.78 12.48
CA PRO A 47 -10.60 3.07 13.15
C PRO A 47 -9.20 3.67 13.19
N LEU A 48 -8.15 2.86 13.40
CA LEU A 48 -6.78 3.34 13.38
C LEU A 48 -6.35 3.83 11.99
N TYR A 49 -6.74 3.12 10.93
CA TYR A 49 -6.48 3.55 9.56
C TYR A 49 -7.08 4.92 9.27
N LYS A 50 -8.32 5.17 9.70
CA LYS A 50 -8.96 6.49 9.58
C LYS A 50 -8.18 7.58 10.32
N ILE A 51 -7.71 7.30 11.55
CA ILE A 51 -6.88 8.24 12.31
C ILE A 51 -5.56 8.54 11.60
N VAL A 52 -4.90 7.51 11.05
CA VAL A 52 -3.63 7.65 10.33
C VAL A 52 -3.83 8.45 9.03
N CYS A 53 -4.88 8.17 8.26
CA CYS A 53 -5.25 8.93 7.07
C CYS A 53 -5.69 10.36 7.37
N PHE A 54 -6.19 10.63 8.59
CA PHE A 54 -6.48 11.99 9.03
C PHE A 54 -5.22 12.76 9.42
N ALA A 55 -4.26 12.09 10.08
CA ALA A 55 -3.06 12.73 10.62
C ALA A 55 -1.92 12.87 9.61
N LEU A 56 -1.84 11.97 8.62
CA LEU A 56 -0.76 11.94 7.64
C LEU A 56 -1.27 12.28 6.24
N PRO A 57 -0.41 12.79 5.33
CA PRO A 57 -0.80 13.07 3.96
C PRO A 57 -1.44 11.87 3.27
N VAL A 58 -2.57 12.09 2.61
CA VAL A 58 -3.26 11.12 1.76
C VAL A 58 -3.26 11.59 0.32
N SER A 59 -3.52 10.67 -0.61
CA SER A 59 -3.43 10.94 -2.04
C SER A 59 -4.49 10.17 -2.80
N GLU A 60 -5.02 10.74 -3.89
CA GLU A 60 -5.87 10.00 -4.85
C GLU A 60 -5.06 8.91 -5.59
N TYR A 61 -3.73 8.94 -5.50
CA TYR A 61 -2.79 8.01 -6.13
C TYR A 61 -2.44 6.80 -5.23
N PHE A 62 -3.38 6.35 -4.40
CA PHE A 62 -3.17 5.19 -3.54
C PHE A 62 -3.37 3.89 -4.33
N PHE A 63 -2.29 3.12 -4.53
CA PHE A 63 -2.31 1.85 -5.27
C PHE A 63 -2.08 0.63 -4.37
N TYR A 64 -2.95 -0.36 -4.48
CA TYR A 64 -2.80 -1.66 -3.83
C TYR A 64 -2.65 -2.75 -4.88
N LEU A 65 -1.49 -3.40 -4.89
CA LEU A 65 -1.21 -4.52 -5.80
C LEU A 65 -1.73 -5.82 -5.17
N ASP A 66 -2.86 -6.29 -5.69
CA ASP A 66 -3.54 -7.49 -5.20
C ASP A 66 -3.07 -8.73 -5.95
N VAL A 67 -2.11 -9.44 -5.35
CA VAL A 67 -1.59 -10.71 -5.85
C VAL A 67 -2.35 -11.86 -5.18
N SER A 68 -2.73 -12.88 -5.94
CA SER A 68 -3.33 -14.09 -5.41
C SER A 68 -2.34 -14.86 -4.51
N PRO A 69 -2.81 -15.48 -3.41
CA PRO A 69 -1.97 -16.33 -2.56
C PRO A 69 -1.22 -17.43 -3.31
N GLU A 70 -1.85 -18.00 -4.36
CA GLU A 70 -1.26 -19.01 -5.23
C GLU A 70 -0.06 -18.44 -5.99
N LYS A 71 -0.22 -17.27 -6.60
CA LYS A 71 0.85 -16.59 -7.34
C LYS A 71 1.98 -16.15 -6.41
N LEU A 72 1.67 -15.67 -5.21
CA LEU A 72 2.68 -15.34 -4.20
C LEU A 72 3.52 -16.56 -3.83
N LEU A 73 2.87 -17.71 -3.60
CA LEU A 73 3.55 -18.96 -3.28
C LEU A 73 4.44 -19.43 -4.45
N GLU A 74 3.96 -19.31 -5.69
CA GLU A 74 4.75 -19.58 -6.89
C GLU A 74 6.01 -18.69 -6.95
N ARG A 75 5.85 -17.38 -6.71
CA ARG A 75 6.95 -16.39 -6.76
C ARG A 75 7.99 -16.64 -5.66
N VAL A 76 7.58 -16.94 -4.43
CA VAL A 76 8.50 -17.28 -3.33
C VAL A 76 9.31 -18.53 -3.67
N LYS A 77 8.65 -19.60 -4.12
CA LYS A 77 9.34 -20.85 -4.49
C LYS A 77 10.37 -20.66 -5.59
N LYS A 78 10.13 -19.74 -6.53
CA LYS A 78 11.05 -19.40 -7.62
C LYS A 78 12.24 -18.55 -7.16
N ARG A 79 12.14 -17.84 -6.03
CA ARG A 79 13.17 -16.90 -5.55
C ARG A 79 14.46 -17.59 -5.09
N ASN A 80 14.44 -18.92 -4.89
CA ASN A 80 15.59 -19.75 -4.47
C ASN A 80 16.31 -19.22 -3.20
N GLU A 81 15.57 -18.50 -2.36
CA GLU A 81 16.00 -17.98 -1.07
C GLU A 81 15.37 -18.81 0.06
N LYS A 82 15.89 -18.64 1.29
CA LYS A 82 15.28 -19.25 2.46
C LYS A 82 13.91 -18.62 2.71
N GLU A 83 12.86 -19.45 2.72
CA GLU A 83 11.49 -19.00 3.03
C GLU A 83 11.47 -18.24 4.37
N GLU A 84 10.93 -17.03 4.35
CA GLU A 84 10.69 -16.26 5.56
C GLU A 84 9.47 -16.80 6.33
N MET A 85 9.40 -16.49 7.62
CA MET A 85 8.38 -17.03 8.54
C MET A 85 6.91 -16.76 8.14
N PHE A 86 6.66 -15.84 7.19
CA PHE A 86 5.33 -15.47 6.69
C PHE A 86 5.09 -15.86 5.23
N GLU A 87 6.00 -16.60 4.60
CA GLU A 87 5.93 -16.94 3.18
C GLU A 87 5.22 -18.28 2.93
N ASN A 88 4.01 -18.40 3.47
CA ASN A 88 3.14 -19.55 3.24
C ASN A 88 1.73 -19.10 2.86
N TYR A 89 0.99 -20.01 2.23
CA TYR A 89 -0.35 -19.75 1.71
C TYR A 89 -1.30 -19.18 2.77
N GLU A 90 -1.36 -19.78 3.96
CA GLU A 90 -2.25 -19.34 5.03
C GLU A 90 -1.92 -17.91 5.51
N ALA A 91 -0.64 -17.59 5.61
CA ALA A 91 -0.18 -16.25 5.96
C ALA A 91 -0.58 -15.23 4.89
N PHE A 92 -0.44 -15.57 3.59
CA PHE A 92 -0.87 -14.70 2.49
C PHE A 92 -2.37 -14.44 2.50
N VAL A 93 -3.19 -15.49 2.64
CA VAL A 93 -4.65 -15.36 2.77
C VAL A 93 -5.01 -14.46 3.95
N LYS A 94 -4.36 -14.67 5.10
CA LYS A 94 -4.62 -13.90 6.32
C LYS A 94 -4.25 -12.43 6.19
N VAL A 95 -3.13 -12.10 5.53
CA VAL A 95 -2.71 -10.71 5.29
C VAL A 95 -3.67 -10.04 4.30
N ARG A 96 -4.03 -10.71 3.21
CA ARG A 96 -5.01 -10.21 2.23
C ARG A 96 -6.35 -9.86 2.89
N GLN A 97 -6.91 -10.77 3.68
CA GLN A 97 -8.15 -10.56 4.43
C GLN A 97 -8.08 -9.46 5.49
N LYS A 98 -6.88 -9.11 5.96
CA LYS A 98 -6.67 -8.02 6.93
C LYS A 98 -6.62 -6.65 6.27
N ALA A 99 -6.13 -6.57 5.04
CA ALA A 99 -6.07 -5.35 4.26
C ALA A 99 -7.46 -4.93 3.76
N GLU A 100 -8.28 -5.89 3.31
CA GLU A 100 -9.59 -5.67 2.68
C GLU A 100 -10.46 -4.56 3.33
N PRO A 101 -10.66 -4.48 4.67
CA PRO A 101 -11.53 -3.47 5.27
C PRO A 101 -11.03 -2.02 5.15
N VAL A 102 -9.76 -1.81 4.78
CA VAL A 102 -9.13 -0.49 4.67
C VAL A 102 -8.78 -0.10 3.23
N LEU A 103 -9.16 -0.92 2.24
CA LEU A 103 -8.90 -0.68 0.82
C LEU A 103 -9.94 0.20 0.12
N TYR A 104 -10.96 0.69 0.83
CA TYR A 104 -12.08 1.44 0.26
C TYR A 104 -11.69 2.75 -0.46
N ASN A 105 -10.49 3.27 -0.21
CA ASN A 105 -9.95 4.48 -0.84
C ASN A 105 -8.67 4.19 -1.64
N TRP A 106 -8.48 2.95 -2.10
CA TRP A 106 -7.33 2.53 -2.90
C TRP A 106 -7.76 2.08 -4.29
N HIS A 107 -6.91 2.34 -5.28
CA HIS A 107 -6.94 1.67 -6.58
C HIS A 107 -6.39 0.26 -6.40
N VAL A 108 -7.28 -0.72 -6.34
CA VAL A 108 -6.92 -2.14 -6.20
C VAL A 108 -6.62 -2.71 -7.60
N ILE A 109 -5.37 -3.05 -7.84
CA ILE A 109 -4.88 -3.56 -9.12
C ILE A 109 -4.60 -5.05 -9.02
N PRO A 110 -5.29 -5.91 -9.80
CA PRO A 110 -4.92 -7.32 -9.92
C PRO A 110 -3.48 -7.45 -10.44
N ALA A 111 -2.63 -8.15 -9.67
CA ALA A 111 -1.18 -8.13 -9.84
C ALA A 111 -0.56 -9.53 -10.02
N ASP A 112 -1.32 -10.46 -10.59
CA ASP A 112 -0.86 -11.81 -10.93
C ASP A 112 -0.06 -11.86 -12.24
N ASP A 113 -0.28 -10.86 -13.08
CA ASP A 113 0.32 -10.61 -14.39
C ASP A 113 1.83 -10.26 -14.30
N SER A 114 2.46 -10.00 -15.45
CA SER A 114 3.86 -9.57 -15.49
C SER A 114 4.04 -8.14 -14.92
N PRO A 115 5.25 -7.77 -14.45
CA PRO A 115 5.52 -6.40 -14.01
C PRO A 115 5.14 -5.33 -15.05
N GLU A 116 5.37 -5.61 -16.34
CA GLU A 116 5.08 -4.70 -17.44
C GLU A 116 3.57 -4.48 -17.62
N GLU A 117 2.78 -5.56 -17.57
CA GLU A 117 1.32 -5.49 -17.65
C GLU A 117 0.72 -4.76 -16.43
N ILE A 118 1.27 -5.00 -15.24
CA ILE A 118 0.86 -4.29 -14.02
C ILE A 118 1.21 -2.80 -14.12
N PHE A 119 2.40 -2.49 -14.65
CA PHE A 119 2.85 -1.11 -14.83
C PHE A 119 1.93 -0.34 -15.78
N ALA A 120 1.56 -0.93 -16.93
CA ALA A 120 0.63 -0.31 -17.87
C ALA A 120 -0.75 -0.01 -17.25
N LYS A 121 -1.24 -0.89 -16.35
CA LYS A 121 -2.48 -0.63 -15.59
C LYS A 121 -2.33 0.56 -14.64
N ILE A 122 -1.18 0.70 -13.98
CA ILE A 122 -0.89 1.85 -13.11
C ILE A 122 -0.85 3.12 -13.96
N GLU A 123 -0.12 3.13 -15.08
CA GLU A 123 -0.03 4.29 -15.99
C GLU A 123 -1.40 4.76 -16.46
N THR A 124 -2.28 3.83 -16.84
CA THR A 124 -3.65 4.18 -17.25
C THR A 124 -4.39 4.96 -16.15
N ILE A 125 -4.26 4.54 -14.89
CA ILE A 125 -4.90 5.23 -13.76
C ILE A 125 -4.22 6.56 -13.47
N LEU A 126 -2.89 6.65 -13.60
CA LEU A 126 -2.15 7.90 -13.46
C LEU A 126 -2.64 8.94 -14.49
N ASP A 127 -2.76 8.54 -15.76
CA ASP A 127 -3.21 9.41 -16.84
C ASP A 127 -4.63 9.94 -16.59
N GLU A 128 -5.53 9.09 -16.07
CA GLU A 128 -6.89 9.49 -15.70
C GLU A 128 -6.90 10.52 -14.55
N LEU A 129 -6.12 10.29 -13.51
CA LEU A 129 -6.01 11.19 -12.36
C LEU A 129 -5.39 12.53 -12.75
N ASP A 130 -4.29 12.51 -13.51
CA ASP A 130 -3.60 13.71 -13.98
C ASP A 130 -4.52 14.55 -14.88
N SER A 131 -5.25 13.90 -15.79
CA SER A 131 -6.24 14.56 -16.66
C SER A 131 -7.34 15.25 -15.84
N LYS A 132 -7.84 14.61 -14.79
CA LYS A 132 -8.84 15.18 -13.89
C LYS A 132 -8.30 16.41 -13.15
N LEU A 133 -7.10 16.32 -12.57
CA LEU A 133 -6.46 17.43 -11.85
C LEU A 133 -6.22 18.65 -12.76
N LEU A 134 -5.75 18.41 -13.99
CA LEU A 134 -5.56 19.47 -14.99
C LEU A 134 -6.90 20.10 -15.41
N GLY A 135 -7.96 19.29 -15.53
CA GLY A 135 -9.31 19.77 -15.85
C GLY A 135 -9.96 20.59 -14.73
N GLU A 136 -9.70 20.25 -13.47
CA GLU A 136 -10.17 21.01 -12.30
C GLU A 136 -9.42 22.33 -12.15
N SER A 137 -8.10 22.34 -12.36
CA SER A 137 -7.28 23.55 -12.29
C SER A 137 -7.72 24.62 -13.30
N LYS A 138 -8.11 24.22 -14.51
CA LYS A 138 -8.62 25.12 -15.56
C LYS A 138 -10.02 25.70 -15.29
N LYS A 139 -10.80 25.14 -14.37
CA LYS A 139 -12.12 25.68 -14.01
C LYS A 139 -12.06 26.74 -12.91
N LEU A 140 -10.91 26.87 -12.24
CA LEU A 140 -10.69 27.78 -11.12
C LEU A 140 -9.97 29.08 -11.56
N GLU A 141 -9.49 29.15 -12.80
CA GLU A 141 -8.95 30.34 -13.48
C GLU A 141 -10.03 31.09 -14.26
#